data_AF-A0A6B0V6A9-F1
#
_entry.id   AF-A0A6B0V6A9-F1
#
_cell.length_a   1.000
_cell.length_b   1.000
_cell.length_c   1.000
_cell.angle_alpha   90.00
_cell.angle_beta   90.00
_cell.angle_gamma   90.00
#
_symmetry.space_group_name_H-M   'P 1'
#
loop_
_entity.id
_entity.type
_entity.pdbx_description
1 polymer ?
#
loop_
_entity_poly.entity_id
_entity_poly.type
_entity_poly.pdbx_seq_one_letter_code
_entity_poly.pdbx_strand_id
1 'polypeptide(L)'
;ERTASDYFYDWRTDKCMLMKFGFTDEVYGQENRFGDEEQCNTHCRKGVKNECFEEPGNAVETGGIEKWRYNDTSSKCVPFRFEQNWRPKTNTFDSEKDCIERCREPDLGLCAYKFKTHCKHGDDLYIWYDNTTQECKILPPHHCPTHGNAFYTFRQCYRRCGRFVENKCKLPIQNMSFCATPQIRYGYNTKTKRCEKFLGCEDSGNNYPTPQACWKTCANTENPCVQPPDYTLSGFIFWNQRYYYDIKSHICVEKYLPRGLVTGKSNLFYKREDCAKTCMATYVPEPDWL
;
A
#
# COMPACT_ATOMS: atom_id res chain seq x y z
N GLU A 1 -1.84 -29.48 13.27
CA GLU A 1 -0.92 -28.91 14.28
C GLU A 1 -1.58 -27.72 14.94
N ARG A 2 -1.39 -27.51 16.24
CA ARG A 2 -1.89 -26.30 16.89
C ARG A 2 -0.99 -25.14 16.41
N THR A 3 -1.56 -23.96 16.17
CA THR A 3 -0.80 -22.74 15.85
C THR A 3 -1.24 -21.59 16.73
N ALA A 4 -0.32 -20.73 17.15
CA ALA A 4 -0.60 -19.49 17.86
C ALA A 4 -0.39 -18.28 16.93
N SER A 5 -1.18 -17.23 17.11
CA SER A 5 -1.01 -15.97 16.39
C SER A 5 -0.22 -15.01 17.27
N ASP A 6 1.02 -14.73 16.88
CA ASP A 6 1.93 -13.83 17.62
C ASP A 6 2.52 -12.79 16.65
N TYR A 7 3.19 -11.76 17.16
CA TYR A 7 3.80 -10.70 16.35
C TYR A 7 5.24 -11.04 15.95
N PHE A 8 5.58 -10.70 14.71
CA PHE A 8 6.91 -10.84 14.09
C PHE A 8 7.35 -9.49 13.52
N TYR A 9 8.59 -9.09 13.75
CA TYR A 9 9.18 -7.90 13.13
C TYR A 9 9.79 -8.22 11.76
N ASP A 10 9.25 -7.64 10.69
CA ASP A 10 9.87 -7.68 9.35
C ASP A 10 10.77 -6.46 9.13
N TRP A 11 12.08 -6.68 9.28
CA TRP A 11 13.10 -5.66 9.01
C TRP A 11 13.08 -5.13 7.57
N ARG A 12 12.42 -5.79 6.61
CA ARG A 12 12.35 -5.29 5.23
C ARG A 12 11.26 -4.22 5.05
N THR A 13 10.23 -4.22 5.90
CA THR A 13 9.11 -3.26 5.87
C THR A 13 9.12 -2.32 7.09
N ASP A 14 9.95 -2.62 8.09
CA ASP A 14 9.99 -1.97 9.39
C ASP A 14 8.72 -2.12 10.22
N LYS A 15 8.00 -3.24 10.05
CA LYS A 15 6.71 -3.44 10.70
C LYS A 15 6.70 -4.68 11.59
N CYS A 16 6.00 -4.53 12.70
CA CYS A 16 5.50 -5.65 13.49
C CYS A 16 4.21 -6.13 12.86
N MET A 17 4.14 -7.42 12.54
CA MET A 17 3.01 -8.01 11.81
C MET A 17 2.58 -9.30 12.49
N LEU A 18 1.27 -9.57 12.48
CA LEU A 18 0.73 -10.81 13.00
C LEU A 18 1.15 -11.99 12.10
N MET A 19 1.70 -13.04 12.72
CA MET A 19 2.15 -14.27 12.07
C MET A 19 1.62 -15.49 12.81
N LYS A 20 1.44 -16.61 12.09
CA LYS A 20 1.11 -17.89 12.70
C LYS A 20 2.38 -18.67 12.98
N PHE A 21 2.61 -19.00 14.25
CA PHE A 21 3.72 -19.82 14.70
C PHE A 21 3.24 -21.21 15.11
N GLY A 22 4.13 -22.20 14.99
CA GLY A 22 3.95 -23.48 15.67
C GLY A 22 4.00 -23.27 17.20
N PHE A 23 3.33 -24.14 17.96
CA PHE A 23 3.50 -24.13 19.40
C PHE A 23 4.93 -24.58 19.73
N THR A 24 5.65 -23.73 20.45
CA THR A 24 6.96 -24.04 21.04
C THR A 24 6.89 -23.65 22.51
N ASP A 25 7.61 -24.37 23.36
CA ASP A 25 7.74 -24.05 24.80
C ASP A 25 8.83 -22.96 25.03
N GLU A 26 9.28 -22.29 23.96
CA GLU A 26 10.33 -21.29 24.01
C GLU A 26 9.79 -19.93 24.49
N VAL A 27 10.65 -19.18 25.18
CA VAL A 27 10.29 -17.93 25.84
C VAL A 27 10.13 -16.79 24.82
N TYR A 28 8.99 -16.10 24.86
CA TYR A 28 8.72 -14.89 24.08
C TYR A 28 9.84 -13.84 24.25
N GLY A 29 10.26 -13.22 23.15
CA GLY A 29 11.20 -12.09 23.14
C GLY A 29 12.70 -12.44 23.11
N GLN A 30 13.10 -13.70 23.19
CA GLN A 30 14.48 -14.11 22.82
C GLN A 30 14.62 -14.35 21.31
N GLU A 31 13.50 -14.65 20.64
CA GLU A 31 13.39 -14.80 19.20
C GLU A 31 12.58 -13.63 18.60
N ASN A 32 12.53 -13.54 17.27
CA ASN A 32 11.69 -12.56 16.56
C ASN A 32 10.19 -12.99 16.62
N ARG A 33 9.67 -13.08 17.85
CA ARG A 33 8.32 -13.53 18.20
C ARG A 33 7.88 -12.84 19.49
N PHE A 34 6.77 -12.12 19.43
CA PHE A 34 6.28 -11.24 20.50
C PHE A 34 4.79 -11.51 20.76
N GLY A 35 4.36 -11.42 22.02
CA GLY A 35 2.96 -11.71 22.40
C GLY A 35 1.98 -10.64 21.91
N ASP A 36 2.44 -9.41 21.77
CA ASP A 36 1.64 -8.27 21.31
C ASP A 36 2.48 -7.28 20.48
N GLU A 37 1.79 -6.35 19.81
CA GLU A 37 2.40 -5.39 18.90
C GLU A 37 3.28 -4.38 19.63
N GLU A 38 2.90 -3.97 20.85
CA GLU A 38 3.64 -3.01 21.66
C GLU A 38 5.00 -3.59 22.03
N GLN A 39 5.05 -4.83 22.50
CA GLN A 39 6.28 -5.54 22.81
C GLN A 39 7.18 -5.60 21.57
N CYS A 40 6.64 -5.97 20.41
CA CYS A 40 7.40 -6.01 19.17
C CYS A 40 7.98 -4.63 18.79
N ASN A 41 7.16 -3.58 18.79
CA ASN A 41 7.57 -2.23 18.45
C ASN A 41 8.64 -1.70 19.43
N THR A 42 8.47 -1.93 20.74
CA THR A 42 9.44 -1.53 21.77
C THR A 42 10.81 -2.17 21.54
N HIS A 43 10.83 -3.46 21.23
CA HIS A 43 12.06 -4.22 21.09
C HIS A 43 12.78 -3.92 19.75
N CYS A 44 12.02 -3.82 18.65
CA CYS A 44 12.57 -3.78 17.30
C CYS A 44 12.60 -2.38 16.67
N ARG A 45 11.69 -1.48 17.04
CA ARG A 45 11.55 -0.11 16.48
C ARG A 45 11.89 0.96 17.52
N LYS A 46 13.04 0.80 18.19
CA LYS A 46 13.52 1.69 19.28
C LYS A 46 13.58 3.19 18.92
N GLY A 47 13.61 3.52 17.62
CA GLY A 47 13.57 4.90 17.14
C GLY A 47 12.19 5.55 17.28
N VAL A 48 11.11 4.78 17.33
CA VAL A 48 9.73 5.26 17.39
C VAL A 48 9.15 4.97 18.76
N LYS A 49 8.54 5.98 19.38
CA LYS A 49 7.89 5.79 20.67
C LYS A 49 6.60 4.99 20.53
N ASN A 50 6.32 4.10 21.48
CA ASN A 50 5.08 3.32 21.51
C ASN A 50 3.83 4.20 21.51
N GLU A 51 3.90 5.39 22.11
CA GLU A 51 2.80 6.35 22.15
C GLU A 51 2.23 6.69 20.75
N CYS A 52 3.02 6.49 19.69
CA CYS A 52 2.61 6.72 18.30
C CYS A 52 1.71 5.61 17.73
N PHE A 53 1.73 4.42 18.32
CA PHE A 53 0.98 3.24 17.86
C PHE A 53 -0.28 2.96 18.70
N GLU A 54 -0.51 3.75 19.75
CA GLU A 54 -1.68 3.61 20.61
C GLU A 54 -2.91 4.33 20.03
N GLU A 55 -4.10 3.89 20.41
CA GLU A 55 -5.32 4.62 20.11
C GLU A 55 -5.42 5.89 20.98
N PRO A 56 -5.81 7.04 20.42
CA PRO A 56 -5.95 8.26 21.20
C PRO A 56 -7.07 8.11 22.23
N GLY A 57 -6.77 8.39 23.50
CA GLY A 57 -7.78 8.44 24.55
C GLY A 57 -8.78 9.59 24.33
N ASN A 58 -10.04 9.39 24.74
CA ASN A 58 -11.10 10.41 24.76
C ASN A 58 -11.37 11.06 23.38
N ALA A 59 -11.27 10.28 22.31
CA ALA A 59 -11.76 10.69 21.00
C ALA A 59 -13.29 10.78 21.00
N VAL A 60 -13.85 11.89 20.51
CA VAL A 60 -15.30 12.14 20.46
C VAL A 60 -15.77 12.34 19.02
N GLU A 61 -17.01 11.97 18.72
CA GLU A 61 -17.56 12.15 17.36
C GLU A 61 -17.95 13.59 17.05
N THR A 62 -18.47 14.31 18.05
CA THR A 62 -18.93 15.70 17.91
C THR A 62 -18.53 16.53 19.13
N GLY A 63 -18.35 17.84 18.93
CA GLY A 63 -17.77 18.73 19.94
C GLY A 63 -16.27 18.49 20.13
N GLY A 64 -15.70 19.01 21.22
CA GLY A 64 -14.28 18.88 21.53
C GLY A 64 -13.35 19.80 20.73
N ILE A 65 -12.06 19.71 21.04
CA ILE A 65 -10.99 20.48 20.40
C ILE A 65 -10.29 19.64 19.34
N GLU A 66 -9.84 20.29 18.28
CA GLU A 66 -9.02 19.63 17.27
C GLU A 66 -7.63 19.33 17.85
N LYS A 67 -7.21 18.08 17.70
CA LYS A 67 -5.88 17.57 18.03
C LYS A 67 -5.40 16.70 16.87
N TRP A 68 -4.14 16.32 16.91
CA TRP A 68 -3.50 15.48 15.91
C TRP A 68 -3.12 14.14 16.51
N ARG A 69 -3.21 13.07 15.70
CA ARG A 69 -2.75 11.72 16.07
C ARG A 69 -1.94 11.12 14.93
N TYR A 70 -1.00 10.24 15.26
CA TYR A 70 -0.32 9.43 14.26
C TYR A 70 -1.15 8.19 13.92
N ASN A 71 -1.40 7.98 12.64
CA ASN A 71 -2.08 6.79 12.14
C ASN A 71 -1.04 5.93 11.41
N ASP A 72 -0.53 4.87 12.05
CA ASP A 72 0.52 3.99 11.48
C ASP A 72 0.08 3.33 10.17
N THR A 73 -1.19 2.89 10.09
CA THR A 73 -1.75 2.22 8.90
C THR A 73 -1.61 3.09 7.65
N SER A 74 -1.88 4.39 7.77
CA SER A 74 -1.69 5.38 6.70
C SER A 74 -0.30 6.04 6.71
N SER A 75 0.47 5.84 7.78
CA SER A 75 1.73 6.54 8.09
C SER A 75 1.60 8.07 8.00
N LYS A 76 0.47 8.61 8.49
CA LYS A 76 0.11 10.04 8.46
C LYS A 76 -0.27 10.57 9.83
N CYS A 77 0.04 11.84 10.07
CA CYS A 77 -0.58 12.61 11.14
C CYS A 77 -1.93 13.11 10.64
N VAL A 78 -3.00 12.77 11.37
CA VAL A 78 -4.37 13.10 10.99
C VAL A 78 -5.08 13.83 12.12
N PRO A 79 -5.95 14.81 11.82
CA PRO A 79 -6.70 15.51 12.85
C PRO A 79 -7.81 14.62 13.41
N PHE A 80 -8.15 14.82 14.68
CA PHE A 80 -9.30 14.22 15.35
C PHE A 80 -9.87 15.16 16.43
N ARG A 81 -11.07 14.85 16.94
CA ARG A 81 -11.72 15.62 18.01
C ARG A 81 -11.44 14.99 19.38
N PHE A 82 -10.95 15.80 20.30
CA PHE A 82 -10.55 15.40 21.65
C PHE A 82 -11.38 16.12 22.72
N GLU A 83 -11.75 15.41 23.79
CA GLU A 83 -12.52 15.95 24.91
C GLU A 83 -11.69 16.89 25.80
N GLN A 84 -12.11 18.15 25.94
CA GLN A 84 -11.34 19.23 26.61
C GLN A 84 -10.98 18.97 28.09
N ASN A 85 -11.79 18.19 28.81
CA ASN A 85 -11.64 18.02 30.25
C ASN A 85 -10.60 16.95 30.66
N TRP A 86 -9.98 16.30 29.68
CA TRP A 86 -9.04 15.21 29.92
C TRP A 86 -7.63 15.58 29.51
N ARG A 87 -6.65 15.02 30.21
CA ARG A 87 -5.25 15.13 29.79
C ARG A 87 -4.99 14.14 28.66
N PRO A 88 -4.37 14.58 27.55
CA PRO A 88 -3.88 13.67 26.53
C PRO A 88 -2.96 12.63 27.18
N LYS A 89 -3.28 11.35 27.04
CA LYS A 89 -2.45 10.29 27.63
C LYS A 89 -1.46 9.76 26.60
N THR A 90 -1.93 9.41 25.40
CA THR A 90 -1.11 8.84 24.33
C THR A 90 -1.65 9.24 22.95
N ASN A 91 -0.81 9.11 21.92
CA ASN A 91 -1.04 9.44 20.51
C ASN A 91 -1.86 10.72 20.22
N THR A 92 -1.65 11.77 21.01
CA THR A 92 -2.45 13.00 20.96
C THR A 92 -1.53 14.20 21.04
N PHE A 93 -1.53 15.01 19.99
CA PHE A 93 -0.60 16.12 19.79
C PHE A 93 -1.35 17.43 19.53
N ASP A 94 -0.76 18.55 19.95
CA ASP A 94 -1.38 19.86 19.83
C ASP A 94 -1.33 20.43 18.40
N SER A 95 -0.41 19.93 17.57
CA SER A 95 -0.24 20.36 16.18
C SER A 95 0.22 19.22 15.28
N GLU A 96 -0.02 19.35 13.98
CA GLU A 96 0.48 18.41 12.96
C GLU A 96 2.01 18.30 13.03
N LYS A 97 2.69 19.43 13.17
CA LYS A 97 4.16 19.49 13.26
C LYS A 97 4.69 18.67 14.44
N ASP A 98 4.07 18.80 15.62
CA ASP A 98 4.49 18.04 16.82
C ASP A 98 4.28 16.53 16.62
N CYS A 99 3.16 16.13 16.00
CA CYS A 99 2.93 14.72 15.62
C CYS A 99 3.98 14.22 14.62
N ILE A 100 4.32 15.03 13.60
CA ILE A 100 5.30 14.66 12.58
C ILE A 100 6.68 14.46 13.21
N GLU A 101 7.13 15.41 14.03
CA GLU A 101 8.45 15.37 14.66
C GLU A 101 8.59 14.22 15.68
N ARG A 102 7.52 13.89 16.41
CA ARG A 102 7.56 12.84 17.46
C ARG A 102 7.28 11.43 16.94
N CYS A 103 6.50 11.29 15.88
CA CYS A 103 6.05 10.00 15.38
C CYS A 103 6.47 9.74 13.94
N ARG A 104 6.03 10.57 12.98
CA ARG A 104 6.23 10.28 11.55
C ARG A 104 7.70 10.29 11.14
N GLU A 105 8.47 11.28 11.56
CA GLU A 105 9.90 11.39 11.21
C GLU A 105 10.73 10.27 11.83
N PRO A 106 10.59 9.93 13.12
CA PRO A 106 11.24 8.74 13.66
C PRO A 106 10.81 7.46 12.96
N ASP A 107 9.54 7.38 12.55
CA ASP A 107 9.00 6.20 11.89
C ASP A 107 9.54 5.99 10.47
N LEU A 108 9.89 7.06 9.75
CA LEU A 108 10.62 6.96 8.48
C LEU A 108 11.91 6.14 8.62
N GLY A 109 12.56 6.18 9.79
CA GLY A 109 13.73 5.38 10.10
C GLY A 109 14.80 5.47 9.02
N LEU A 110 15.19 4.32 8.44
CA LEU A 110 16.16 4.25 7.33
C LEU A 110 15.80 5.16 6.14
N CYS A 111 14.52 5.42 5.87
CA CYS A 111 14.04 6.22 4.74
C CYS A 111 14.26 7.73 4.94
N ALA A 112 14.55 8.19 6.16
CA ALA A 112 14.83 9.61 6.46
C ALA A 112 16.33 9.95 6.51
N TYR A 113 17.23 8.95 6.42
CA TYR A 113 18.66 9.21 6.54
C TYR A 113 19.18 10.07 5.40
N LYS A 114 20.02 11.04 5.78
CA LYS A 114 20.75 11.91 4.86
C LYS A 114 22.09 11.27 4.47
N PHE A 115 22.63 11.74 3.36
CA PHE A 115 23.89 11.27 2.80
C PHE A 115 25.03 12.22 3.14
N LYS A 116 26.25 11.67 3.20
CA LYS A 116 27.46 12.49 3.14
C LYS A 116 27.63 12.98 1.69
N THR A 117 27.71 14.29 1.50
CA THR A 117 27.98 14.89 0.19
C THR A 117 29.49 15.03 -0.05
N HIS A 118 29.88 15.32 -1.30
CA HIS A 118 31.28 15.50 -1.71
C HIS A 118 32.16 14.26 -1.47
N CYS A 119 31.61 13.09 -1.77
CA CYS A 119 32.32 11.81 -1.75
C CYS A 119 32.07 11.06 -3.08
N LYS A 120 32.57 9.83 -3.21
CA LYS A 120 32.24 8.93 -4.34
C LYS A 120 31.97 7.54 -3.79
N HIS A 121 30.80 6.98 -4.07
CA HIS A 121 30.41 5.64 -3.63
C HIS A 121 30.66 4.61 -4.74
N GLY A 122 31.95 4.27 -4.99
CA GLY A 122 32.33 3.16 -5.88
C GLY A 122 31.64 3.14 -7.25
N ASP A 123 31.44 1.91 -7.76
CA ASP A 123 30.65 1.61 -8.97
C ASP A 123 29.28 0.99 -8.62
N ASP A 124 28.98 0.85 -7.33
CA ASP A 124 27.72 0.28 -6.85
C ASP A 124 26.57 1.24 -7.13
N LEU A 125 25.48 0.73 -7.71
CA LEU A 125 24.26 1.49 -7.89
C LEU A 125 23.40 1.35 -6.64
N TYR A 126 23.22 2.44 -5.90
CA TYR A 126 22.24 2.50 -4.82
C TYR A 126 20.96 3.20 -5.27
N ILE A 127 19.84 2.73 -4.74
CA ILE A 127 18.53 3.37 -4.82
C ILE A 127 18.25 4.02 -3.47
N TRP A 128 17.78 5.26 -3.45
CA TRP A 128 17.38 5.97 -2.24
C TRP A 128 15.92 6.38 -2.29
N TYR A 129 15.31 6.52 -1.12
CA TYR A 129 13.99 7.09 -0.97
C TYR A 129 14.07 8.59 -0.73
N ASP A 130 13.50 9.35 -1.66
CA ASP A 130 13.32 10.79 -1.55
C ASP A 130 12.00 11.08 -0.84
N ASN A 131 12.05 11.41 0.45
CA ASN A 131 10.85 11.73 1.25
C ASN A 131 10.10 12.98 0.74
N THR A 132 10.77 13.90 0.05
CA THR A 132 10.12 15.11 -0.48
C THR A 132 9.25 14.79 -1.69
N THR A 133 9.74 13.94 -2.59
CA THR A 133 8.96 13.51 -3.77
C THR A 133 8.20 12.21 -3.55
N GLN A 134 8.48 11.51 -2.46
CA GLN A 134 7.97 10.19 -2.10
C GLN A 134 8.24 9.13 -3.18
N GLU A 135 9.45 9.17 -3.75
CA GLU A 135 9.88 8.28 -4.83
C GLU A 135 11.22 7.63 -4.48
N CYS A 136 11.38 6.36 -4.87
CA CYS A 136 12.68 5.73 -4.90
C CYS A 136 13.39 6.14 -6.19
N LYS A 137 14.65 6.56 -6.10
CA LYS A 137 15.47 7.08 -7.21
C LYS A 137 16.88 6.53 -7.13
N ILE A 138 17.61 6.58 -8.23
CA ILE A 138 19.05 6.29 -8.21
C ILE A 138 19.77 7.33 -7.34
N LEU A 139 20.62 6.86 -6.43
CA LEU A 139 21.43 7.69 -5.54
C LEU A 139 22.47 8.45 -6.38
N PRO A 140 22.59 9.78 -6.24
CA PRO A 140 23.56 10.53 -7.03
C PRO A 140 25.00 10.08 -6.70
N PRO A 141 25.94 10.11 -7.66
CA PRO A 141 27.29 9.56 -7.50
C PRO A 141 28.12 10.23 -6.38
N HIS A 142 27.75 11.45 -5.99
CA HIS A 142 28.44 12.24 -4.96
C HIS A 142 27.80 12.18 -3.57
N HIS A 143 26.86 11.25 -3.35
CA HIS A 143 26.16 11.05 -2.09
C HIS A 143 26.50 9.67 -1.54
N CYS A 144 27.16 9.60 -0.38
CA CYS A 144 27.52 8.32 0.22
C CYS A 144 26.56 7.97 1.36
N PRO A 145 25.96 6.77 1.34
CA PRO A 145 25.16 6.30 2.46
C PRO A 145 26.06 6.08 3.68
N THR A 146 25.60 6.57 4.83
CA THR A 146 26.32 6.45 6.10
C THR A 146 25.70 5.37 6.98
N HIS A 147 24.37 5.43 7.15
CA HIS A 147 23.63 4.58 8.09
C HIS A 147 22.30 4.05 7.52
N GLY A 148 21.95 4.41 6.27
CA GLY A 148 20.66 4.04 5.70
C GLY A 148 20.34 4.75 4.39
N ASN A 149 19.07 4.66 4.00
CA ASN A 149 18.49 5.22 2.78
C ASN A 149 19.24 4.85 1.48
N ALA A 150 19.85 3.66 1.44
CA ALA A 150 20.48 3.10 0.25
C ALA A 150 20.11 1.62 0.15
N PHE A 151 19.47 1.28 -0.96
CA PHE A 151 18.95 -0.03 -1.28
C PHE A 151 19.58 -0.52 -2.57
N TYR A 152 19.72 -1.82 -2.76
CA TYR A 152 20.32 -2.34 -3.99
C TYR A 152 19.34 -2.34 -5.17
N THR A 153 18.03 -2.36 -4.88
CA THR A 153 16.99 -2.47 -5.91
C THR A 153 15.82 -1.53 -5.63
N PHE A 154 15.10 -1.12 -6.69
CA PHE A 154 13.85 -0.36 -6.52
C PHE A 154 12.82 -1.11 -5.68
N ARG A 155 12.76 -2.45 -5.82
CA ARG A 155 11.86 -3.30 -5.05
C ARG A 155 12.19 -3.24 -3.56
N GLN A 156 13.46 -3.33 -3.18
CA GLN A 156 13.88 -3.21 -1.77
C GLN A 156 13.53 -1.83 -1.20
N CYS A 157 13.79 -0.76 -1.96
CA CYS A 157 13.46 0.60 -1.54
C CYS A 157 11.95 0.77 -1.32
N TYR A 158 11.11 0.41 -2.30
CA TYR A 158 9.66 0.53 -2.15
C TYR A 158 9.06 -0.45 -1.15
N ARG A 159 9.68 -1.61 -0.91
CA ARG A 159 9.25 -2.52 0.16
C ARG A 159 9.46 -1.90 1.55
N ARG A 160 10.58 -1.18 1.75
CA ARG A 160 10.90 -0.52 3.02
C ARG A 160 10.17 0.82 3.20
N CYS A 161 10.16 1.65 2.17
CA CYS A 161 9.72 3.05 2.24
C CYS A 161 8.37 3.32 1.55
N GLY A 162 7.82 2.36 0.80
CA GLY A 162 6.57 2.53 0.05
C GLY A 162 5.35 2.84 0.91
N ARG A 163 5.34 2.42 2.18
CA ARG A 163 4.26 2.75 3.12
C ARG A 163 4.08 4.26 3.35
N PHE A 164 5.14 5.05 3.17
CA PHE A 164 5.10 6.51 3.31
C PHE A 164 4.69 7.25 2.04
N VAL A 165 4.64 6.56 0.90
CA VAL A 165 4.24 7.16 -0.38
C VAL A 165 2.74 7.37 -0.37
N GLU A 166 2.29 8.60 -0.60
CA GLU A 166 0.87 8.91 -0.56
C GLU A 166 0.12 8.39 -1.79
N ASN A 167 0.69 8.59 -2.97
CA ASN A 167 0.13 8.06 -4.20
C ASN A 167 0.52 6.59 -4.39
N LYS A 168 -0.25 5.71 -3.73
CA LYS A 168 -0.06 4.25 -3.79
C LYS A 168 -0.13 3.68 -5.21
N CYS A 169 -0.88 4.31 -6.10
CA CYS A 169 -1.04 3.88 -7.49
C CYS A 169 0.24 3.97 -8.34
N LYS A 170 1.24 4.74 -7.88
CA LYS A 170 2.55 4.83 -8.52
C LYS A 170 3.55 3.78 -8.03
N LEU A 171 3.26 3.14 -6.89
CA LEU A 171 4.15 2.11 -6.35
C LEU A 171 4.11 0.86 -7.22
N PRO A 172 5.24 0.16 -7.40
CA PRO A 172 5.23 -1.18 -7.97
C PRO A 172 4.39 -2.13 -7.12
N ILE A 173 3.70 -3.07 -7.76
CA ILE A 173 2.94 -4.11 -7.06
C ILE A 173 3.94 -4.94 -6.25
N GLN A 174 3.80 -4.91 -4.92
CA GLN A 174 4.65 -5.67 -4.02
C GLN A 174 3.98 -7.02 -3.72
N ASN A 175 4.61 -8.11 -4.16
CA ASN A 175 4.21 -9.43 -3.66
C ASN A 175 4.99 -9.70 -2.37
N MET A 176 4.40 -9.37 -1.22
CA MET A 176 5.00 -9.68 0.07
C MET A 176 5.01 -11.20 0.30
N SER A 177 6.21 -11.76 0.44
CA SER A 177 6.42 -13.19 0.64
C SER A 177 6.18 -13.68 2.07
N PHE A 178 5.82 -12.79 3.00
CA PHE A 178 5.62 -13.12 4.42
C PHE A 178 4.27 -12.59 4.87
N CYS A 179 3.31 -13.49 5.01
CA CYS A 179 2.11 -13.23 5.78
C CYS A 179 1.42 -14.51 6.23
N ALA A 180 0.72 -14.44 7.36
CA ALA A 180 0.04 -15.58 7.97
C ALA A 180 -0.99 -16.23 7.04
N THR A 181 -1.72 -15.41 6.28
CA THR A 181 -2.81 -15.85 5.40
C THR A 181 -2.83 -15.02 4.12
N PRO A 182 -2.15 -15.48 3.05
CA PRO A 182 -2.21 -14.81 1.76
C PRO A 182 -3.64 -14.73 1.23
N GLN A 183 -4.01 -13.57 0.70
CA GLN A 183 -5.33 -13.29 0.14
C GLN A 183 -5.18 -12.81 -1.31
N ILE A 184 -6.27 -12.96 -2.08
CA ILE A 184 -6.35 -12.33 -3.40
C ILE A 184 -6.41 -10.82 -3.21
N ARG A 185 -5.45 -10.11 -3.80
CA ARG A 185 -5.33 -8.65 -3.80
C ARG A 185 -5.20 -8.15 -5.24
N TYR A 186 -5.36 -6.85 -5.41
CA TYR A 186 -5.25 -6.17 -6.70
C TYR A 186 -4.31 -4.98 -6.56
N GLY A 187 -3.43 -4.79 -7.54
CA GLY A 187 -2.52 -3.65 -7.59
C GLY A 187 -2.58 -3.01 -8.97
N TYR A 188 -2.48 -1.69 -9.05
CA TYR A 188 -2.51 -0.97 -10.31
C TYR A 188 -1.14 -1.00 -10.98
N ASN A 189 -1.05 -1.64 -12.15
CA ASN A 189 0.16 -1.65 -12.95
C ASN A 189 0.14 -0.47 -13.92
N THR A 190 1.02 0.51 -13.67
CA THR A 190 1.11 1.73 -14.48
C THR A 190 1.67 1.49 -15.88
N LYS A 191 2.34 0.35 -16.15
CA LYS A 191 2.84 -0.03 -17.48
C LYS A 191 1.71 -0.59 -18.34
N THR A 192 0.94 -1.53 -17.79
CA THR A 192 -0.17 -2.18 -18.51
C THR A 192 -1.48 -1.40 -18.42
N LYS A 193 -1.54 -0.40 -17.53
CA LYS A 193 -2.73 0.41 -17.21
C LYS A 193 -3.90 -0.42 -16.68
N ARG A 194 -3.60 -1.52 -15.96
CA ARG A 194 -4.61 -2.46 -15.43
C ARG A 194 -4.46 -2.67 -13.94
N CYS A 195 -5.57 -2.96 -13.28
CA CYS A 195 -5.54 -3.58 -11.96
C CYS A 195 -5.29 -5.07 -12.11
N GLU A 196 -4.12 -5.51 -11.65
CA GLU A 196 -3.65 -6.87 -11.81
C GLU A 196 -3.82 -7.63 -10.49
N LYS A 197 -4.39 -8.83 -10.59
CA LYS A 197 -4.61 -9.74 -9.48
C LYS A 197 -3.29 -10.34 -9.01
N PHE A 198 -3.05 -10.39 -7.71
CA PHE A 198 -1.93 -11.11 -7.13
C PHE A 198 -2.33 -11.76 -5.81
N LEU A 199 -1.51 -12.69 -5.34
CA LEU A 199 -1.65 -13.27 -4.01
C LEU A 199 -0.73 -12.51 -3.07
N GLY A 200 -1.26 -11.96 -1.99
CA GLY A 200 -0.48 -11.15 -1.05
C GLY A 200 -1.27 -10.81 0.20
N CYS A 201 -0.72 -9.90 1.00
CA CYS A 201 -1.33 -9.45 2.25
C CYS A 201 -1.37 -7.94 2.30
N GLU A 202 -2.15 -7.38 3.20
CA GLU A 202 -2.23 -5.93 3.34
C GLU A 202 -0.86 -5.36 3.72
N ASP A 203 -0.44 -4.32 3.00
CA ASP A 203 0.90 -3.74 3.14
C ASP A 203 0.93 -2.21 3.09
N SER A 204 -0.24 -1.56 3.24
CA SER A 204 -0.42 -0.11 3.08
C SER A 204 0.12 0.45 1.75
N GLY A 205 0.34 -0.40 0.74
CA GLY A 205 0.99 -0.08 -0.53
C GLY A 205 0.02 -0.02 -1.72
N ASN A 206 0.51 -0.39 -2.91
CA ASN A 206 -0.31 -0.62 -4.11
C ASN A 206 -1.07 -1.94 -4.00
N ASN A 207 -2.02 -1.99 -3.07
CA ASN A 207 -2.65 -3.22 -2.61
C ASN A 207 -4.08 -2.94 -2.19
N TYR A 208 -5.02 -3.48 -2.96
CA TYR A 208 -6.44 -3.26 -2.78
C TYR A 208 -7.15 -4.59 -2.54
N PRO A 209 -8.12 -4.65 -1.60
CA PRO A 209 -8.85 -5.88 -1.30
C PRO A 209 -9.81 -6.30 -2.43
N THR A 210 -10.20 -5.36 -3.29
CA THR A 210 -11.14 -5.62 -4.39
C THR A 210 -10.64 -5.01 -5.70
N PRO A 211 -11.01 -5.60 -6.85
CA PRO A 211 -10.73 -5.01 -8.17
C PRO A 211 -11.32 -3.60 -8.26
N GLN A 212 -12.53 -3.40 -7.74
CA GLN A 212 -13.22 -2.12 -7.77
C GLN A 212 -12.48 -1.03 -6.99
N ALA A 213 -11.95 -1.34 -5.81
CA ALA A 213 -11.14 -0.40 -5.05
C ALA A 213 -9.90 0.02 -5.87
N CYS A 214 -9.15 -0.94 -6.43
CA CYS A 214 -7.99 -0.62 -7.27
C CYS A 214 -8.35 0.27 -8.45
N TRP A 215 -9.36 -0.11 -9.23
CA TRP A 215 -9.74 0.60 -10.45
C TRP A 215 -10.22 2.02 -10.15
N LYS A 216 -11.09 2.19 -9.15
CA LYS A 216 -11.62 3.50 -8.76
C LYS A 216 -10.57 4.41 -8.15
N THR A 217 -9.59 3.85 -7.45
CA THR A 217 -8.53 4.65 -6.82
C THR A 217 -7.46 5.06 -7.81
N CYS A 218 -7.09 4.19 -8.77
CA CYS A 218 -5.87 4.37 -9.56
C CYS A 218 -6.05 4.62 -11.05
N ALA A 219 -7.14 4.14 -11.66
CA ALA A 219 -7.29 4.25 -13.10
C ALA A 219 -7.90 5.61 -13.49
N ASN A 220 -7.54 6.06 -14.68
CA ASN A 220 -8.20 7.21 -15.31
C ASN A 220 -9.69 6.86 -15.52
N THR A 221 -10.58 7.83 -15.27
CA THR A 221 -12.00 7.69 -15.52
C THR A 221 -12.28 7.32 -16.97
N GLU A 222 -11.50 7.76 -17.95
CA GLU A 222 -11.65 7.37 -19.36
C GLU A 222 -11.30 5.91 -19.67
N ASN A 223 -10.76 5.15 -18.70
CA ASN A 223 -10.45 3.73 -18.93
C ASN A 223 -11.75 2.94 -19.14
N PRO A 224 -11.89 2.17 -20.24
CA PRO A 224 -13.09 1.39 -20.53
C PRO A 224 -13.52 0.47 -19.37
N CYS A 225 -12.58 -0.10 -18.63
CA CYS A 225 -12.87 -1.04 -17.55
C CYS A 225 -13.47 -0.38 -16.30
N VAL A 226 -13.45 0.96 -16.22
CA VAL A 226 -14.08 1.75 -15.14
C VAL A 226 -15.46 2.27 -15.57
N GLN A 227 -15.69 2.37 -16.87
CA GLN A 227 -16.91 2.91 -17.44
C GLN A 227 -18.08 1.92 -17.34
N PRO A 228 -19.32 2.42 -17.26
CA PRO A 228 -20.48 1.59 -17.52
C PRO A 228 -20.51 1.14 -18.99
N PRO A 229 -21.18 0.03 -19.31
CA PRO A 229 -21.42 -0.34 -20.70
C PRO A 229 -22.37 0.68 -21.36
N ASP A 230 -21.83 1.56 -22.20
CA ASP A 230 -22.59 2.55 -22.96
C ASP A 230 -22.93 2.06 -24.37
N TYR A 231 -24.19 2.25 -24.76
CA TYR A 231 -24.69 1.82 -26.07
C TYR A 231 -25.78 2.80 -26.55
N THR A 232 -25.82 3.07 -27.85
CA THR A 232 -26.90 3.83 -28.48
C THR A 232 -27.65 2.96 -29.48
N LEU A 233 -28.98 2.94 -29.38
CA LEU A 233 -29.85 2.15 -30.24
C LEU A 233 -29.73 2.58 -31.71
N SER A 234 -29.64 1.61 -32.62
CA SER A 234 -29.72 1.83 -34.08
C SER A 234 -31.06 1.29 -34.60
N GLY A 235 -31.64 1.94 -35.61
CA GLY A 235 -33.06 1.82 -35.99
C GLY A 235 -33.58 0.43 -36.41
N PHE A 236 -32.72 -0.55 -36.65
CA PHE A 236 -33.13 -1.95 -36.89
C PHE A 236 -32.82 -2.82 -35.66
N ILE A 237 -33.86 -3.40 -35.05
CA ILE A 237 -33.76 -4.18 -33.80
C ILE A 237 -33.35 -5.63 -34.11
N PHE A 238 -32.05 -5.90 -34.04
CA PHE A 238 -31.47 -7.24 -33.97
C PHE A 238 -30.63 -7.38 -32.71
N TRP A 239 -30.69 -8.53 -32.02
CA TRP A 239 -29.94 -8.73 -30.78
C TRP A 239 -28.55 -9.27 -31.06
N ASN A 240 -27.53 -8.62 -30.52
CA ASN A 240 -26.14 -9.02 -30.59
C ASN A 240 -25.63 -9.38 -29.20
N GLN A 241 -24.86 -10.45 -29.14
CA GLN A 241 -24.10 -10.82 -27.95
C GLN A 241 -22.93 -9.84 -27.76
N ARG A 242 -22.76 -9.37 -26.53
CA ARG A 242 -21.68 -8.47 -26.10
C ARG A 242 -21.14 -8.93 -24.75
N TYR A 243 -19.94 -8.47 -24.42
CA TYR A 243 -19.31 -8.72 -23.14
C TYR A 243 -18.92 -7.39 -22.50
N TYR A 244 -19.05 -7.28 -21.20
CA TYR A 244 -18.54 -6.14 -20.43
C TYR A 244 -17.78 -6.64 -19.21
N TYR A 245 -16.79 -5.86 -18.78
CA TYR A 245 -16.06 -6.16 -17.57
C TYR A 245 -16.87 -5.69 -16.35
N ASP A 246 -17.24 -6.62 -15.47
CA ASP A 246 -17.80 -6.29 -14.16
C ASP A 246 -16.67 -6.01 -13.17
N ILE A 247 -16.51 -4.72 -12.87
CA ILE A 247 -15.51 -4.19 -11.97
C ILE A 247 -15.62 -4.74 -10.53
N LYS A 248 -16.80 -5.22 -10.10
CA LYS A 248 -17.00 -5.75 -8.75
C LYS A 248 -16.45 -7.16 -8.59
N SER A 249 -16.75 -8.04 -9.55
CA SER A 249 -16.41 -9.47 -9.48
C SER A 249 -15.16 -9.86 -10.29
N HIS A 250 -14.55 -8.91 -11.02
CA HIS A 250 -13.37 -9.15 -11.86
C HIS A 250 -13.60 -10.23 -12.95
N ILE A 251 -14.75 -10.21 -13.61
CA ILE A 251 -15.09 -11.12 -14.71
C ILE A 251 -15.68 -10.36 -15.89
N CYS A 252 -15.55 -10.95 -17.08
CA CYS A 252 -16.26 -10.49 -18.27
C CYS A 252 -17.63 -11.17 -18.35
N VAL A 253 -18.69 -10.38 -18.18
CA VAL A 253 -20.09 -10.81 -18.16
C VAL A 253 -20.68 -10.65 -19.56
N GLU A 254 -21.43 -11.66 -19.97
CA GLU A 254 -22.19 -11.65 -21.22
C GLU A 254 -23.49 -10.84 -21.09
N LYS A 255 -23.85 -10.12 -22.15
CA LYS A 255 -25.11 -9.41 -22.26
C LYS A 255 -25.61 -9.39 -23.70
N TYR A 256 -26.88 -9.76 -23.90
CA TYR A 256 -27.57 -9.57 -25.17
C TYR A 256 -28.11 -8.13 -25.27
N LEU A 257 -27.68 -7.41 -26.30
CA LEU A 257 -28.05 -6.02 -26.52
C LEU A 257 -28.60 -5.84 -27.95
N PRO A 258 -29.59 -4.97 -28.18
CA PRO A 258 -30.01 -4.62 -29.52
C PRO A 258 -28.87 -3.96 -30.30
N ARG A 259 -28.90 -4.06 -31.63
CA ARG A 259 -27.88 -3.50 -32.51
C ARG A 259 -27.79 -2.00 -32.27
N GLY A 260 -26.56 -1.56 -32.01
CA GLY A 260 -26.28 -0.19 -31.61
C GLY A 260 -24.84 0.18 -31.91
N LEU A 261 -24.58 1.48 -31.88
CA LEU A 261 -23.22 2.01 -31.99
C LEU A 261 -22.56 1.92 -30.61
N VAL A 262 -21.31 1.47 -30.60
CA VAL A 262 -20.44 1.45 -29.42
C VAL A 262 -19.41 2.54 -29.61
N THR A 263 -19.21 3.40 -28.62
CA THR A 263 -18.44 4.66 -28.72
C THR A 263 -16.91 4.48 -28.76
N GLY A 264 -16.41 3.26 -28.99
CA GLY A 264 -14.96 2.95 -29.06
C GLY A 264 -14.20 3.03 -27.72
N LYS A 265 -14.69 3.81 -26.75
CA LYS A 265 -14.19 3.87 -25.35
C LYS A 265 -15.06 3.08 -24.37
N SER A 266 -16.05 2.37 -24.88
CA SER A 266 -17.05 1.64 -24.10
C SER A 266 -16.48 0.45 -23.34
N ASN A 267 -17.06 0.16 -22.18
CA ASN A 267 -16.96 -1.16 -21.53
C ASN A 267 -17.81 -2.22 -22.25
N LEU A 268 -17.71 -2.32 -23.58
CA LEU A 268 -18.43 -3.31 -24.39
C LEU A 268 -17.51 -3.89 -25.45
N PHE A 269 -17.40 -5.21 -25.41
CA PHE A 269 -16.53 -6.00 -26.26
C PHE A 269 -17.34 -6.98 -27.10
N TYR A 270 -16.85 -7.28 -28.30
CA TYR A 270 -17.45 -8.27 -29.19
C TYR A 270 -17.18 -9.70 -28.71
N LYS A 271 -15.98 -9.94 -28.18
CA LYS A 271 -15.52 -11.25 -27.70
C LYS A 271 -15.16 -11.19 -26.23
N ARG A 272 -15.35 -12.30 -25.54
CA ARG A 272 -14.97 -12.45 -24.13
C ARG A 272 -13.47 -12.31 -23.94
N GLU A 273 -12.67 -12.80 -24.89
CA GLU A 273 -11.21 -12.75 -24.86
C GLU A 273 -10.69 -11.32 -24.95
N ASP A 274 -11.31 -10.46 -25.77
CA ASP A 274 -10.93 -9.06 -25.90
C ASP A 274 -11.21 -8.29 -24.60
N CYS A 275 -12.36 -8.57 -23.96
CA CYS A 275 -12.69 -8.05 -22.64
C CYS A 275 -11.64 -8.49 -21.60
N ALA A 276 -11.33 -9.78 -21.54
CA ALA A 276 -10.40 -10.32 -20.58
C ALA A 276 -8.98 -9.75 -20.79
N LYS A 277 -8.49 -9.71 -22.03
CA LYS A 277 -7.18 -9.14 -22.36
C LYS A 277 -7.08 -7.66 -22.00
N THR A 278 -8.18 -6.91 -22.13
CA THR A 278 -8.19 -5.47 -21.85
C THR A 278 -8.29 -5.18 -20.35
N CYS A 279 -9.17 -5.88 -19.63
CA CYS A 279 -9.56 -5.51 -18.27
C CYS A 279 -9.10 -6.46 -17.17
N MET A 280 -8.60 -7.65 -17.52
CA MET A 280 -8.18 -8.66 -16.55
C MET A 280 -6.71 -9.00 -16.75
N ALA A 281 -6.00 -9.17 -15.63
CA ALA A 281 -4.61 -9.60 -15.64
C ALA A 281 -4.26 -10.19 -14.28
N THR A 282 -3.35 -11.16 -14.28
CA THR A 282 -2.65 -11.62 -13.08
C THR A 282 -1.25 -11.02 -13.12
N TYR A 283 -0.83 -10.40 -12.02
CA TYR A 283 0.48 -9.79 -11.93
C TYR A 283 1.56 -10.87 -12.00
N VAL A 284 2.55 -10.64 -12.86
CA VAL A 284 3.76 -11.44 -12.93
C VAL A 284 4.90 -10.55 -12.45
N PRO A 285 5.54 -10.88 -11.32
CA PRO A 285 6.69 -10.13 -10.84
C PRO A 285 7.78 -10.05 -11.91
N GLU A 286 8.22 -8.85 -12.23
CA GLU A 286 9.43 -8.68 -13.02
C GLU A 286 10.63 -9.11 -12.17
N PRO A 287 11.66 -9.71 -12.78
CA PRO A 287 12.92 -9.94 -12.07
C PRO A 287 13.46 -8.60 -11.54
N ASP A 288 14.26 -8.64 -10.48
CA ASP A 288 15.00 -7.44 -10.06
C ASP A 288 16.13 -7.22 -11.06
N TRP A 289 15.91 -6.39 -12.08
CA TRP A 289 16.99 -5.85 -12.91
C TRP A 289 17.23 -4.42 -12.43
N LEU A 290 18.27 -4.28 -11.59
CA LEU A 290 18.60 -3.13 -10.74
C LEU A 290 17.60 -2.95 -9.59
#